data_AF-C0H7B4-F1
#
_entry.id   AF-C0H7B4-F1
#
_cell.length_a   1.000
_cell.length_b   1.000
_cell.length_c   1.000
_cell.angle_alpha   90.00
_cell.angle_beta   90.00
_cell.angle_gamma   90.00
#
_symmetry.space_group_name_H-M   'P 1'
#
loop_
_entity.id
_entity.type
_entity.pdbx_description
1 polymer ?
#
loop_
_entity_poly.entity_id
_entity_poly.type
_entity_poly.pdbx_seq_one_letter_code
_entity_poly.pdbx_strand_id
1 'polypeptide(L)'
;MPSPSIITRLLSVLSPFILCIQSILTPLVLSNFVSLMFSSFLAVSPACLLYLFHDLSLLAHFVQKSWPTFLYKVPQECAVMVNVPKTRRTYCKKCKKHQTHKVTQYKKGKDSLYAQGKRRYDRKQSGYGGQTKPIFRKKAKTTKKIVLRLECVEPNCRQKRMVPIKRCKHFELGGDKKRKGQVIQF
;
A
#
# COMPACT_ATOMS: atom_id res chain seq x y z
N MET A 1 -15.05 -42.64 -29.35
CA MET A 1 -14.61 -41.42 -28.64
C MET A 1 -13.29 -41.72 -27.93
N PRO A 2 -12.15 -41.13 -28.35
CA PRO A 2 -10.87 -41.37 -27.68
C PRO A 2 -10.78 -40.57 -26.37
N SER A 3 -10.12 -41.15 -25.37
CA SER A 3 -10.04 -40.67 -23.99
C SER A 3 -9.23 -39.37 -23.83
N PRO A 4 -9.57 -38.51 -22.84
CA PRO A 4 -9.01 -37.15 -22.66
C PRO A 4 -7.52 -37.09 -22.22
N SER A 5 -6.83 -38.21 -22.12
CA SER A 5 -5.44 -38.29 -21.64
C SER A 5 -4.37 -38.13 -22.73
N ILE A 6 -4.72 -38.31 -24.01
CA ILE A 6 -3.75 -38.24 -25.12
C ILE A 6 -3.56 -36.80 -25.61
N ILE A 7 -4.64 -36.03 -25.73
CA ILE A 7 -4.60 -34.63 -26.21
C ILE A 7 -3.84 -33.73 -25.22
N THR A 8 -4.05 -33.92 -23.92
CA THR A 8 -3.37 -33.16 -22.86
C THR A 8 -1.87 -33.44 -22.80
N ARG A 9 -1.45 -34.69 -23.07
CA ARG A 9 -0.03 -35.05 -23.15
C ARG A 9 0.65 -34.47 -24.38
N LEU A 10 -0.01 -34.46 -25.55
CA LEU A 10 0.53 -33.86 -26.76
C LEU A 10 0.73 -32.34 -26.61
N LEU A 11 -0.25 -31.65 -26.00
CA LEU A 11 -0.17 -30.21 -25.74
C LEU A 11 0.92 -29.83 -24.72
N SER A 12 1.19 -30.70 -23.72
CA SER A 12 2.28 -30.46 -22.77
C SER A 12 3.68 -30.57 -23.37
N VAL A 13 3.85 -31.30 -24.48
CA VAL A 13 5.14 -31.45 -25.17
C VAL A 13 5.31 -30.38 -26.26
N LEU A 14 4.24 -29.99 -26.96
CA LEU A 14 4.31 -28.99 -28.03
C LEU A 14 4.44 -27.54 -27.53
N SER A 15 3.85 -27.21 -26.37
CA SER A 15 3.90 -25.86 -25.79
C SER A 15 5.33 -25.31 -25.52
N PRO A 16 6.25 -26.04 -24.88
CA PRO A 16 7.60 -25.53 -24.62
C PRO A 16 8.45 -25.37 -25.90
N PHE A 17 8.22 -26.18 -26.94
CA PHE A 17 8.92 -26.04 -28.22
C PHE A 17 8.50 -24.78 -28.98
N ILE A 18 7.20 -24.45 -28.98
CA ILE A 18 6.68 -23.24 -29.64
C ILE A 18 7.19 -21.96 -28.94
N LEU A 19 7.20 -21.95 -27.59
CA LEU A 19 7.71 -20.81 -26.82
C LEU A 19 9.23 -20.59 -26.99
N CYS A 20 9.98 -21.67 -27.25
CA CYS A 20 11.41 -21.59 -27.55
C CYS A 20 11.67 -20.93 -28.91
N ILE A 21 10.94 -21.33 -29.96
CA ILE A 21 11.07 -20.72 -31.30
C ILE A 21 10.70 -19.22 -31.26
N GLN A 22 9.63 -18.86 -30.53
CA GLN A 22 9.17 -17.48 -30.47
C GLN A 22 10.12 -16.55 -29.69
N SER A 23 10.89 -17.07 -28.72
CA SER A 23 11.92 -16.30 -28.00
C SER A 23 13.18 -16.04 -28.83
N ILE A 24 13.45 -16.86 -29.86
CA ILE A 24 14.63 -16.70 -30.73
C ILE A 24 14.31 -15.78 -31.92
N LEU A 25 13.09 -15.83 -32.46
CA LEU A 25 12.73 -15.04 -33.65
C LEU A 25 12.44 -13.55 -33.33
N THR A 26 11.98 -13.24 -32.12
CA THR A 26 11.66 -11.88 -31.69
C THR A 26 12.86 -10.90 -31.65
N PRO A 27 14.04 -11.24 -31.12
CA PRO A 27 15.20 -10.33 -31.12
C PRO A 27 15.79 -10.10 -32.53
N LEU A 28 15.65 -11.05 -33.47
CA LEU A 28 16.12 -10.91 -34.85
C LEU A 28 15.27 -9.93 -35.68
N VAL A 29 13.97 -9.81 -35.39
CA VAL A 29 13.09 -8.81 -36.04
C VAL A 29 13.27 -7.43 -35.41
N LEU A 30 13.48 -7.36 -34.09
CA LEU A 30 13.71 -6.10 -33.37
C LEU A 30 15.06 -5.45 -33.71
N SER A 31 16.13 -6.23 -33.95
CA SER A 31 17.43 -5.67 -34.33
C SER A 31 17.39 -5.01 -35.72
N ASN A 32 16.72 -5.62 -36.69
CA ASN A 32 16.53 -5.04 -38.02
C ASN A 32 15.64 -3.78 -38.02
N PHE A 33 14.65 -3.71 -37.12
CA PHE A 33 13.78 -2.54 -36.98
C PHE A 33 14.51 -1.34 -36.37
N VAL A 34 15.40 -1.55 -35.39
CA VAL A 34 16.18 -0.47 -34.79
C VAL A 34 17.23 0.08 -35.77
N SER A 35 17.85 -0.78 -36.59
CA SER A 35 18.81 -0.35 -37.62
C SER A 35 18.16 0.50 -38.74
N LEU A 36 16.92 0.18 -39.15
CA LEU A 36 16.18 0.97 -40.14
C LEU A 36 15.71 2.32 -39.59
N MET A 37 15.43 2.43 -38.29
CA MET A 37 15.06 3.71 -37.68
C MET A 37 16.29 4.62 -37.50
N PHE A 38 17.46 4.07 -37.18
CA PHE A 38 18.67 4.89 -36.94
C PHE A 38 19.25 5.50 -38.21
N SER A 39 19.04 4.88 -39.38
CA SER A 39 19.49 5.40 -40.68
C SER A 39 18.61 6.54 -41.20
N SER A 40 17.35 6.65 -40.76
CA SER A 40 16.44 7.76 -41.07
C SER A 40 16.78 9.06 -40.33
N PHE A 41 17.43 8.99 -39.17
CA PHE A 41 17.76 10.16 -38.35
C PHE A 41 19.06 10.87 -38.76
N LEU A 42 19.92 10.23 -39.57
CA LEU A 42 21.17 10.83 -40.07
C LEU A 42 20.99 11.62 -41.38
N ALA A 43 19.79 11.61 -41.98
CA ALA A 43 19.48 12.34 -43.21
C ALA A 43 18.85 13.73 -42.98
N VAL A 44 18.60 14.14 -41.73
CA VAL A 44 18.09 15.48 -41.43
C VAL A 44 19.27 16.42 -41.19
N SER A 45 19.53 17.28 -42.18
CA SER A 45 20.59 18.29 -42.14
C SER A 45 20.52 19.16 -40.87
N PRO A 46 21.64 19.39 -40.16
CA PRO A 46 21.69 20.11 -38.88
C PRO A 46 21.21 21.57 -38.95
N ALA A 47 21.00 22.12 -40.15
CA ALA A 47 20.40 23.44 -40.34
C ALA A 47 18.90 23.49 -39.98
N CYS A 48 18.17 22.37 -40.05
CA CYS A 48 16.72 22.35 -39.77
C CYS A 48 16.41 22.35 -38.25
N LEU A 49 17.34 21.85 -37.43
CA LEU A 49 17.19 21.79 -35.97
C LEU A 49 17.36 23.15 -35.28
N LEU A 50 18.03 24.12 -35.91
CA LEU A 50 18.18 25.47 -35.34
C LEU A 50 16.94 26.36 -35.56
N TYR A 51 16.12 26.09 -36.59
CA TYR A 51 14.90 26.86 -36.84
C TYR A 51 13.73 26.47 -35.90
N LEU A 52 13.74 25.27 -35.29
CA LEU A 52 12.72 24.87 -34.32
C LEU A 52 13.03 25.28 -32.87
N PHE A 53 14.26 25.69 -32.55
CA PHE A 53 14.63 26.12 -31.20
C PHE A 53 14.44 27.61 -30.93
N HIS A 54 14.14 28.43 -31.95
CA HIS A 54 13.98 29.88 -31.78
C HIS A 54 12.52 30.31 -31.50
N ASP A 55 11.51 29.50 -31.82
CA ASP A 55 10.10 29.81 -31.52
C ASP A 55 9.59 29.26 -30.16
N LEU A 56 10.40 28.45 -29.47
CA LEU A 56 10.03 27.90 -28.15
C LEU A 56 10.35 28.84 -26.97
N SER A 57 11.05 29.96 -27.20
CA SER A 57 11.34 30.95 -26.15
C SER A 57 10.18 31.94 -25.92
N LEU A 58 9.29 32.12 -26.91
CA LEU A 58 8.14 33.02 -26.82
C LEU A 58 6.89 32.38 -26.17
N LEU A 59 6.82 31.05 -26.12
CA LEU A 59 5.79 30.31 -25.35
C LEU A 59 6.17 30.11 -23.87
N ALA A 60 7.46 30.21 -23.52
CA ALA A 60 7.94 30.05 -22.14
C ALA A 60 7.56 31.21 -21.21
N HIS A 61 7.14 32.36 -21.75
CA HIS A 61 6.64 33.50 -20.97
C HIS A 61 5.12 33.51 -20.75
N PHE A 62 4.35 32.66 -21.44
CA PHE A 62 2.88 32.66 -21.32
C PHE A 62 2.33 31.56 -20.40
N VAL A 63 3.08 30.50 -20.09
CA VAL A 63 2.59 29.37 -19.28
C VAL A 63 2.98 29.46 -17.78
N GLN A 64 3.69 30.50 -17.35
CA GLN A 64 4.02 30.72 -15.93
C GLN A 64 2.92 31.48 -15.15
N LYS A 65 1.86 31.99 -15.80
CA LYS A 65 0.91 32.95 -15.20
C LYS A 65 -0.53 32.47 -15.02
N SER A 66 -0.81 31.17 -15.10
CA SER A 66 -2.19 30.67 -14.95
C SER A 66 -2.33 29.30 -14.29
N TRP A 67 -1.38 28.92 -13.42
CA TRP A 67 -1.72 28.01 -12.35
C TRP A 67 -1.93 28.86 -11.12
N PRO A 68 -3.17 29.24 -10.77
CA PRO A 68 -3.43 29.61 -9.40
C PRO A 68 -2.93 28.41 -8.60
N THR A 69 -1.87 28.61 -7.82
CA THR A 69 -1.68 27.86 -6.59
C THR A 69 -2.93 28.12 -5.78
N PHE A 70 -3.98 27.37 -6.12
CA PHE A 70 -5.15 27.17 -5.32
C PHE A 70 -4.58 26.44 -4.11
N LEU A 71 -4.02 27.25 -3.20
CA LEU A 71 -3.87 26.95 -1.81
C LEU A 71 -5.28 26.58 -1.36
N TYR A 72 -5.67 25.32 -1.60
CA TYR A 72 -6.62 24.65 -0.75
C TYR A 72 -5.95 24.67 0.62
N LYS A 73 -6.20 25.77 1.33
CA LYS A 73 -6.03 25.86 2.76
C LYS A 73 -6.80 24.67 3.28
N VAL A 74 -6.10 23.58 3.57
CA VAL A 74 -6.68 22.41 4.21
C VAL A 74 -7.29 23.00 5.48
N PRO A 75 -8.62 23.08 5.59
CA PRO A 75 -9.21 23.60 6.80
C PRO A 75 -8.60 22.77 7.92
N GLN A 76 -8.09 23.45 8.96
CA GLN A 76 -7.68 22.77 10.17
C GLN A 76 -8.94 22.03 10.64
N GLU A 77 -9.04 20.75 10.28
CA GLU A 77 -10.13 19.89 10.72
C GLU A 77 -10.07 19.96 12.23
N CYS A 78 -11.02 20.68 12.81
CA CYS A 78 -11.39 20.63 14.21
C CYS A 78 -11.32 19.16 14.60
N ALA A 79 -10.33 18.81 15.42
CA ALA A 79 -9.97 17.42 15.67
C ALA A 79 -11.21 16.68 16.16
N VAL A 80 -11.87 15.94 15.27
CA VAL A 80 -13.07 15.19 15.60
C VAL A 80 -12.60 14.09 16.55
N MET A 81 -12.74 14.33 17.85
CA MET A 81 -12.44 13.35 18.90
C MET A 81 -13.24 12.08 18.59
N VAL A 82 -12.53 10.98 18.35
CA VAL A 82 -13.16 9.69 18.08
C VAL A 82 -13.38 8.98 19.41
N ASN A 83 -14.65 8.93 19.84
CA ASN A 83 -15.09 8.23 21.03
C ASN A 83 -15.69 6.86 20.66
N VAL A 84 -15.21 5.79 21.31
CA VAL A 84 -15.78 4.44 21.20
C VAL A 84 -16.25 3.97 22.57
N PRO A 85 -17.46 3.38 22.70
CA PRO A 85 -17.94 2.91 23.99
C PRO A 85 -17.12 1.70 24.50
N LYS A 86 -16.98 1.60 25.83
CA LYS A 86 -16.30 0.47 26.49
C LYS A 86 -17.05 -0.86 26.32
N THR A 87 -18.34 -0.82 26.00
CA THR A 87 -19.17 -2.00 25.75
C THR A 87 -19.92 -1.85 24.44
N ARG A 88 -20.02 -2.93 23.66
CA ARG A 88 -20.77 -2.96 22.39
C ARG A 88 -21.42 -4.32 22.20
N ARG A 89 -22.70 -4.35 21.81
CA ARG A 89 -23.35 -5.60 21.33
C ARG A 89 -22.92 -5.87 19.89
N THR A 90 -22.37 -7.05 19.64
CA THR A 90 -21.94 -7.47 18.31
C THR A 90 -21.96 -8.99 18.21
N TYR A 91 -21.92 -9.51 16.98
CA TYR A 91 -21.91 -10.93 16.72
C TYR A 91 -20.65 -11.61 17.29
N CYS A 92 -20.86 -12.69 18.05
CA CYS A 92 -19.80 -13.58 18.52
C CYS A 92 -19.77 -14.86 17.66
N LYS A 93 -18.61 -15.18 17.08
CA LYS A 93 -18.44 -16.37 16.23
C LYS A 93 -18.60 -17.70 16.99
N LYS A 94 -18.17 -17.76 18.25
CA LYS A 94 -18.25 -18.99 19.07
C LYS A 94 -19.68 -19.22 19.57
N CYS A 95 -20.35 -18.18 20.06
CA CYS A 95 -21.73 -18.28 20.55
C CYS A 95 -22.79 -18.27 19.43
N LYS A 96 -22.39 -17.90 18.19
CA LYS A 96 -23.28 -17.72 17.03
C LYS A 96 -24.47 -16.77 17.28
N LYS A 97 -24.33 -15.84 18.24
CA LYS A 97 -25.35 -14.86 18.61
C LYS A 97 -24.73 -13.51 18.96
N HIS A 98 -25.56 -12.46 18.98
CA HIS A 98 -25.16 -11.10 19.34
C HIS A 98 -25.04 -10.93 20.85
N GLN A 99 -23.81 -10.97 21.35
CA GLN A 99 -23.51 -10.75 22.77
C GLN A 99 -22.87 -9.38 23.03
N THR A 100 -22.94 -8.94 24.28
CA THR A 100 -22.18 -7.79 24.75
C THR A 100 -20.69 -8.14 24.81
N HIS A 101 -19.87 -7.27 24.23
CA HIS A 101 -18.41 -7.40 24.24
C HIS A 101 -17.80 -6.23 25.01
N LYS A 102 -16.77 -6.51 25.81
CA LYS A 102 -15.86 -5.50 26.37
C LYS A 102 -14.90 -5.06 25.28
N VAL A 103 -14.84 -3.76 25.05
CA VAL A 103 -13.98 -3.14 24.04
C VAL A 103 -12.73 -2.65 24.75
N THR A 104 -11.56 -3.03 24.23
CA THR A 104 -10.26 -2.55 24.72
C THR A 104 -9.39 -2.14 23.54
N GLN A 105 -8.40 -1.28 23.76
CA GLN A 105 -7.41 -0.97 22.73
C GLN A 105 -6.38 -2.10 22.64
N TYR A 106 -6.10 -2.58 21.42
CA TYR A 106 -5.01 -3.51 21.21
C TYR A 106 -3.66 -2.81 21.40
N LYS A 107 -2.79 -3.44 22.19
CA LYS A 107 -1.37 -3.07 22.32
C LYS A 107 -0.52 -4.17 21.70
N LYS A 108 0.48 -3.77 20.91
CA LYS A 108 1.48 -4.71 20.40
C LYS A 108 2.28 -5.26 21.59
N GLY A 109 2.42 -6.58 21.68
CA GLY A 109 3.28 -7.22 22.68
C GLY A 109 4.77 -7.01 22.40
N LYS A 110 5.61 -7.39 23.37
CA LYS A 110 7.07 -7.46 23.18
C LYS A 110 7.40 -8.51 22.11
N ASP A 111 8.34 -8.19 21.23
CA ASP A 111 8.79 -9.12 20.19
C ASP A 111 9.59 -10.28 20.82
N SER A 112 9.33 -11.52 20.37
CA SER A 112 10.01 -12.73 20.88
C SER A 112 11.42 -12.87 20.31
N LEU A 113 12.40 -13.20 21.15
CA LEU A 113 13.80 -13.40 20.76
C LEU A 113 14.02 -14.71 19.99
N TYR A 114 13.23 -15.74 20.29
CA TYR A 114 13.40 -17.07 19.71
C TYR A 114 12.70 -17.26 18.36
N ALA A 115 11.98 -16.24 17.89
CA ALA A 115 11.37 -16.24 16.57
C ALA A 115 12.45 -16.46 15.50
N GLN A 116 12.17 -17.30 14.49
CA GLN A 116 13.13 -17.68 13.46
C GLN A 116 13.79 -16.46 12.77
N GLY A 117 13.00 -15.41 12.50
CA GLY A 117 13.51 -14.18 11.89
C GLY A 117 14.50 -13.43 12.78
N LYS A 118 14.26 -13.38 14.09
CA LYS A 118 15.14 -12.74 15.06
C LYS A 118 16.43 -13.54 15.25
N ARG A 119 16.34 -14.86 15.43
CA ARG A 119 17.52 -15.77 15.47
C ARG A 119 18.41 -15.63 14.23
N ARG A 120 17.81 -15.58 13.05
CA ARG A 120 18.54 -15.38 11.78
C ARG A 120 19.18 -13.99 11.71
N TYR A 121 18.47 -12.94 12.14
CA TYR A 121 18.98 -11.58 12.15
C TYR A 121 20.19 -11.46 13.08
N ASP A 122 20.09 -11.99 14.30
CA ASP A 122 21.14 -11.88 15.30
C ASP A 122 22.41 -12.63 14.87
N ARG A 123 22.26 -13.82 14.28
CA ARG A 123 23.38 -14.57 13.67
C ARG A 123 23.99 -13.85 12.46
N LYS A 124 23.19 -13.11 11.69
CA LYS A 124 23.70 -12.31 10.57
C LYS A 124 24.43 -11.06 11.08
N GLN A 125 23.96 -10.50 12.18
CA GLN A 125 24.45 -9.24 12.74
C GLN A 125 25.72 -9.42 13.60
N SER A 126 26.01 -10.63 14.08
CA SER A 126 27.24 -10.95 14.81
C SER A 126 28.48 -10.90 13.91
N GLY A 127 29.60 -10.41 14.45
CA GLY A 127 30.87 -10.27 13.73
C GLY A 127 31.13 -8.85 13.23
N TYR A 128 32.09 -8.71 12.32
CA TYR A 128 32.43 -7.43 11.68
C TYR A 128 31.52 -7.13 10.48
N GLY A 129 31.48 -5.87 10.03
CA GLY A 129 30.70 -5.46 8.84
C GLY A 129 29.48 -4.58 9.12
N GLY A 130 29.26 -4.14 10.36
CA GLY A 130 28.27 -3.13 10.70
C GLY A 130 26.81 -3.58 10.53
N GLN A 131 25.93 -2.68 10.10
CA GLN A 131 24.49 -2.93 10.02
C GLN A 131 24.12 -3.75 8.77
N THR A 132 23.60 -4.97 8.95
CA THR A 132 23.41 -5.93 7.85
C THR A 132 22.06 -5.89 7.13
N LYS A 133 21.10 -5.12 7.66
CA LYS A 133 19.74 -4.96 7.12
C LYS A 133 19.32 -3.49 7.12
N PRO A 134 18.57 -3.03 6.10
CA PRO A 134 18.23 -1.62 5.96
C PRO A 134 17.27 -1.15 7.07
N ILE A 135 17.54 0.04 7.60
CA ILE A 135 16.66 0.73 8.55
C ILE A 135 15.84 1.76 7.77
N PHE A 136 14.52 1.67 7.85
CA PHE A 136 13.63 2.60 7.17
C PHE A 136 13.56 3.97 7.91
N ARG A 137 14.18 5.00 7.33
CA ARG A 137 14.29 6.36 7.92
C ARG A 137 13.15 7.31 7.53
N LYS A 138 12.63 7.22 6.29
CA LYS A 138 11.67 8.19 5.72
C LYS A 138 10.20 7.87 6.06
N LYS A 139 9.82 7.97 7.34
CA LYS A 139 8.43 7.68 7.79
C LYS A 139 7.50 8.87 7.52
N ALA A 140 6.58 8.73 6.57
CA ALA A 140 5.60 9.77 6.23
C ALA A 140 4.31 9.74 7.09
N LYS A 141 3.91 8.58 7.63
CA LYS A 141 2.65 8.45 8.37
C LYS A 141 2.85 8.78 9.85
N THR A 142 2.10 9.76 10.35
CA THR A 142 2.13 10.21 11.75
C THR A 142 1.22 9.41 12.68
N THR A 143 0.10 8.89 12.15
CA THR A 143 -0.90 8.12 12.91
C THR A 143 -0.88 6.64 12.55
N LYS A 144 -1.46 5.80 13.41
CA LYS A 144 -1.63 4.35 13.20
C LYS A 144 -3.11 4.01 13.04
N LYS A 145 -3.42 2.85 12.45
CA LYS A 145 -4.78 2.29 12.53
C LYS A 145 -4.95 1.73 13.93
N ILE A 146 -5.95 2.20 14.67
CA ILE A 146 -6.27 1.68 15.99
C ILE A 146 -7.05 0.39 15.81
N VAL A 147 -6.63 -0.66 16.51
CA VAL A 147 -7.33 -1.95 16.51
C VAL A 147 -8.01 -2.11 17.85
N LEU A 148 -9.31 -2.37 17.82
CA LEU A 148 -10.09 -2.71 18.99
C LEU A 148 -10.03 -4.22 19.23
N ARG A 149 -9.80 -4.60 20.48
CA ARG A 149 -9.96 -5.97 20.96
C ARG A 149 -11.31 -6.08 21.64
N LEU A 150 -12.21 -6.83 20.99
CA LEU A 150 -13.55 -7.15 21.47
C LEU A 150 -13.51 -8.50 22.20
N GLU A 151 -13.81 -8.50 23.48
CA GLU A 151 -13.84 -9.70 24.31
C GLU A 151 -15.28 -10.01 24.72
N CYS A 152 -15.77 -11.21 24.39
CA CYS A 152 -17.12 -11.64 24.75
C CYS A 152 -17.28 -11.72 26.27
N VAL A 153 -18.34 -11.13 26.82
CA VAL A 153 -18.62 -11.13 28.26
C VAL A 153 -19.06 -12.51 28.78
N GLU A 154 -19.63 -13.34 27.91
CA GLU A 154 -20.11 -14.68 28.27
C GLU A 154 -18.98 -15.52 28.90
N PRO A 155 -19.17 -16.04 30.14
CA PRO A 155 -18.12 -16.73 30.90
C PRO A 155 -17.56 -17.95 30.16
N ASN A 156 -18.42 -18.69 29.44
CA ASN A 156 -18.06 -19.91 28.71
C ASN A 156 -17.33 -19.61 27.37
N CYS A 157 -17.40 -18.37 26.88
CA CYS A 157 -16.89 -18.01 25.57
C CYS A 157 -15.52 -17.33 25.63
N ARG A 158 -15.43 -16.19 26.33
CA ARG A 158 -14.27 -15.27 26.42
C ARG A 158 -13.48 -15.08 25.10
N GLN A 159 -14.15 -15.24 23.95
CA GLN A 159 -13.52 -15.19 22.64
C GLN A 159 -13.13 -13.74 22.35
N LYS A 160 -11.93 -13.56 21.80
CA LYS A 160 -11.39 -12.26 21.43
C LYS A 160 -11.44 -12.09 19.92
N ARG A 161 -11.85 -10.91 19.46
CA ARG A 161 -11.85 -10.51 18.05
C ARG A 161 -11.21 -9.15 17.88
N MET A 162 -10.33 -9.04 16.87
CA MET A 162 -9.67 -7.79 16.51
C MET A 162 -10.46 -7.07 15.43
N VAL A 163 -10.77 -5.79 15.62
CA VAL A 163 -11.48 -4.95 14.65
C VAL A 163 -10.68 -3.66 14.41
N PRO A 164 -10.11 -3.46 13.22
CA PRO A 164 -9.42 -2.22 12.88
C PRO A 164 -10.42 -1.09 12.59
N ILE A 165 -10.11 0.11 13.05
CA ILE A 165 -10.78 1.36 12.66
C ILE A 165 -9.89 2.13 11.67
N LYS A 166 -10.46 3.14 10.99
CA LYS A 166 -9.71 4.16 10.25
C LYS A 166 -8.66 4.84 11.15
N ARG A 167 -7.67 5.50 10.55
CA ARG A 167 -6.63 6.22 11.30
C ARG A 167 -7.26 7.47 11.92
N CYS A 168 -6.95 7.75 13.18
CA CYS A 168 -7.33 8.97 13.88
C CYS A 168 -6.12 9.51 14.66
N LYS A 169 -6.13 10.82 14.95
CA LYS A 169 -5.08 11.49 15.76
C LYS A 169 -5.35 11.31 17.25
N HIS A 170 -6.57 11.60 17.68
CA HIS A 170 -7.03 11.41 19.05
C HIS A 170 -8.05 10.25 19.11
N PHE A 171 -7.91 9.40 20.12
CA PHE A 171 -8.82 8.28 20.35
C PHE A 171 -9.07 8.14 21.84
N GLU A 172 -10.34 8.11 22.21
CA GLU A 172 -10.80 7.93 23.57
C GLU A 172 -11.76 6.74 23.67
N LEU A 173 -11.70 6.05 24.81
CA LEU A 173 -12.51 4.87 25.05
C LEU A 173 -13.44 5.12 26.23
N GLY A 174 -14.73 5.28 25.93
CA GLY A 174 -15.79 5.58 26.89
C GLY A 174 -15.73 6.99 27.44
N GLY A 175 -15.42 7.97 26.60
CA GLY A 175 -15.57 9.39 26.94
C GLY A 175 -17.05 9.79 27.01
N ASP A 176 -17.32 10.96 27.57
CA ASP A 176 -18.68 11.46 27.72
C ASP A 176 -19.34 11.72 26.37
N LYS A 177 -20.63 11.43 26.30
CA LYS A 177 -21.42 11.72 25.10
C LYS A 177 -21.69 13.21 25.07
N LYS A 178 -21.30 13.87 23.98
CA LYS A 178 -21.60 15.28 23.74
C LYS A 178 -23.13 15.47 23.71
N ARG A 179 -23.65 16.36 24.56
CA ARG A 179 -25.06 16.75 24.56
C ARG A 179 -25.34 17.72 23.41
N LYS A 180 -26.54 17.67 22.83
CA LYS A 180 -26.94 18.58 21.74
C LYS A 180 -27.44 19.90 22.35
N GLY A 181 -26.99 21.04 21.82
CA GLY A 181 -27.55 22.37 22.14
C GLY A 181 -27.13 22.98 23.48
N GLN A 182 -26.13 22.43 24.17
CA GLN A 182 -25.59 23.08 25.37
C GLN A 182 -24.69 24.26 24.98
N VAL A 183 -24.90 25.39 25.66
CA VAL A 183 -24.01 26.55 25.58
C VAL A 183 -22.67 26.14 26.16
N ILE A 184 -21.62 26.28 25.36
CA ILE A 184 -20.24 26.05 25.80
C ILE A 184 -19.81 27.31 26.57
N GLN A 185 -19.21 27.14 27.75
CA GLN A 185 -18.61 28.26 28.47
C GLN A 185 -17.36 28.73 27.70
N PHE A 186 -17.32 30.03 27.42
CA PHE A 186 -16.21 30.71 26.74
C PHE A 186 -15.12 31.10 27.72
#